data_AF-A0A9N9EDY3-F1
#
_entry.id   AF-A0A9N9EDY3-F1
#
_cell.length_a   1.000
_cell.length_b   1.000
_cell.length_c   1.000
_cell.angle_alpha   90.00
_cell.angle_beta   90.00
_cell.angle_gamma   90.00
#
_symmetry.space_group_name_H-M   'P 1'
#
loop_
_entity.id
_entity.type
_entity.pdbx_description
1 polymer ?
#
loop_
_entity_poly.entity_id
_entity_poly.type
_entity_poly.pdbx_seq_one_letter_code
_entity_poly.pdbx_strand_id
1 'polypeptide(L)'
;MSSNGKRPRFEENSDEVEGNILGLVEKKATRLKLPGILESSIFGVLPTSDFTRVVGDFLFENIDDEYVEIEAKLGILKDNHTKQRIKMNVLCETIISPDLKHLKFETNMSAAQHKHFNCILNERVVKTKPPYPGAPVEYKHLYETDRIYENKIRVTTDSKTGEVVKGGVVEKVRIANLDIYSPNTQLDYRITVNSERPVEMPTGRIVHERNKDRLSYTHQLFKIDLTQVKGPEKARNFDGTMPPQDVSHELEVEFIDPQVLIEEKIKVKRNQPNRYVEIIE
;
A
#
# COMPACT_ATOMS: atom_id res chain seq x y z
N MET A 1 99.14 -42.58 -4.23
CA MET A 1 99.20 -44.06 -4.06
C MET A 1 97.79 -44.55 -3.80
N SER A 2 97.41 -45.62 -4.49
CA SER A 2 96.11 -46.30 -4.58
C SER A 2 95.26 -46.37 -3.31
N SER A 3 93.94 -46.22 -3.45
CA SER A 3 93.07 -47.41 -3.54
C SER A 3 91.67 -47.07 -4.10
N ASN A 4 91.24 -47.94 -5.01
CA ASN A 4 89.97 -47.93 -5.74
C ASN A 4 88.86 -48.59 -4.93
N GLY A 5 87.63 -48.12 -5.11
CA GLY A 5 86.39 -48.86 -4.80
C GLY A 5 85.26 -48.37 -5.70
N LYS A 6 84.89 -49.18 -6.70
CA LYS A 6 83.96 -48.88 -7.81
C LYS A 6 82.51 -48.67 -7.35
N ARG A 7 81.80 -47.74 -8.01
CA ARG A 7 80.33 -47.64 -8.04
C ARG A 7 79.73 -48.66 -9.02
N PRO A 8 78.43 -48.95 -8.89
CA PRO A 8 77.56 -48.74 -10.04
C PRO A 8 76.29 -47.94 -9.72
N ARG A 9 75.77 -47.33 -10.78
CA ARG A 9 74.57 -46.49 -10.91
C ARG A 9 73.53 -47.30 -11.70
N PHE A 10 72.27 -47.28 -11.26
CA PHE A 10 71.04 -47.57 -12.04
C PHE A 10 69.94 -46.77 -11.33
N GLU A 11 69.51 -45.65 -11.89
CA GLU A 11 68.40 -45.46 -12.84
C GLU A 11 67.00 -45.58 -12.20
N GLU A 12 66.30 -44.45 -12.39
CA GLU A 12 64.93 -44.02 -12.14
C GLU A 12 63.87 -45.06 -11.70
N ASN A 13 63.14 -44.69 -10.64
CA ASN A 13 61.68 -44.76 -10.69
C ASN A 13 61.08 -43.56 -9.96
N SER A 14 60.32 -42.80 -10.72
CA SER A 14 59.30 -41.84 -10.30
C SER A 14 58.34 -42.49 -9.31
N ASP A 15 58.08 -41.82 -8.19
CA ASP A 15 56.74 -41.69 -7.62
C ASP A 15 56.74 -40.49 -6.66
N GLU A 16 55.88 -39.54 -6.97
CA GLU A 16 55.60 -38.35 -6.16
C GLU A 16 55.14 -38.77 -4.76
N VAL A 17 55.80 -38.26 -3.72
CA VAL A 17 55.26 -38.27 -2.35
C VAL A 17 55.12 -36.82 -1.91
N GLU A 18 54.07 -36.17 -2.40
CA GLU A 18 53.59 -34.93 -1.83
C GLU A 18 53.01 -35.18 -0.44
N GLY A 19 53.58 -34.48 0.55
CA GLY A 19 52.80 -33.50 1.28
C GLY A 19 51.63 -34.05 2.11
N ASN A 20 51.99 -34.71 3.20
CA ASN A 20 51.13 -35.07 4.32
C ASN A 20 50.54 -33.82 5.02
N ILE A 21 49.43 -33.27 4.52
CA ILE A 21 48.54 -32.33 5.25
C ILE A 21 47.06 -32.58 4.86
N LEU A 22 46.53 -33.77 5.16
CA LEU A 22 45.09 -34.05 5.08
C LEU A 22 44.64 -34.72 6.38
N GLY A 23 43.61 -34.16 6.99
CA GLY A 23 42.74 -34.91 7.89
C GLY A 23 42.62 -34.40 9.33
N LEU A 24 43.03 -33.17 9.63
CA LEU A 24 42.64 -32.52 10.88
C LEU A 24 41.21 -31.99 10.74
N VAL A 25 40.31 -32.68 11.45
CA VAL A 25 38.92 -32.33 11.75
C VAL A 25 37.93 -32.59 10.61
N GLU A 26 37.54 -33.86 10.43
CA GLU A 26 36.15 -34.16 10.05
C GLU A 26 35.24 -33.56 11.12
N LYS A 27 34.85 -32.29 10.94
CA LYS A 27 33.63 -31.80 11.56
C LYS A 27 32.54 -32.66 10.95
N LYS A 28 32.03 -33.63 11.72
CA LYS A 28 30.71 -34.21 11.48
C LYS A 28 29.72 -33.05 11.42
N ALA A 29 29.53 -32.50 10.23
CA ALA A 29 28.39 -31.67 9.92
C ALA A 29 27.20 -32.63 10.04
N THR A 30 26.65 -32.69 11.25
CA THR A 30 25.33 -33.27 11.48
C THR A 30 24.43 -32.49 10.54
N ARG A 31 24.05 -33.11 9.41
CA ARG A 31 23.01 -32.59 8.53
C ARG A 31 21.77 -32.46 9.41
N LEU A 32 21.51 -31.25 9.89
CA LEU A 32 20.27 -30.92 10.58
C LEU A 32 19.15 -31.31 9.62
N LYS A 33 18.42 -32.38 9.96
CA LYS A 33 17.20 -32.76 9.26
C LYS A 33 16.14 -31.75 9.68
N LEU A 34 15.91 -30.75 8.84
CA LEU A 34 14.78 -29.84 9.01
C LEU A 34 13.47 -30.64 8.89
N PRO A 35 12.44 -30.29 9.67
CA PRO A 35 11.11 -30.85 9.49
C PRO A 35 10.56 -30.47 8.10
N GLY A 36 9.67 -31.32 7.56
CA GLY A 36 9.06 -31.09 6.23
C GLY A 36 8.11 -29.89 6.19
N ILE A 37 7.56 -29.50 7.33
CA ILE A 37 6.70 -28.32 7.52
C ILE A 37 7.13 -27.65 8.82
N LEU A 38 7.25 -26.33 8.80
CA LEU A 38 7.44 -25.52 10.00
C LEU A 38 6.06 -25.09 10.50
N GLU A 39 5.75 -25.39 11.77
CA GLU A 39 4.54 -24.90 12.41
C GLU A 39 4.64 -23.39 12.66
N SER A 40 3.52 -22.67 12.54
CA SER A 40 3.50 -21.21 12.69
C SER A 40 3.88 -20.72 14.08
N SER A 41 3.63 -21.53 15.12
CA SER A 41 4.09 -21.32 16.49
C SER A 41 4.01 -22.64 17.27
N ILE A 42 4.53 -22.67 18.50
CA ILE A 42 4.40 -23.80 19.43
C ILE A 42 2.94 -24.17 19.77
N PHE A 43 2.00 -23.26 19.47
CA PHE A 43 0.56 -23.45 19.71
C PHE A 43 -0.18 -23.90 18.44
N GLY A 44 0.53 -24.10 17.33
CA GLY A 44 -0.07 -24.44 16.03
C GLY A 44 -0.91 -23.31 15.41
N VAL A 45 -0.83 -22.09 15.95
CA VAL A 45 -1.57 -20.90 15.47
C VAL A 45 -0.61 -19.76 15.15
N LEU A 46 -0.88 -19.01 14.09
CA LEU A 46 -0.18 -17.77 13.78
C LEU A 46 -0.83 -16.63 14.59
N PRO A 47 -0.14 -16.01 15.56
CA PRO A 47 -0.72 -14.89 16.29
C PRO A 47 -0.87 -13.67 15.37
N THR A 48 -2.04 -13.05 15.40
CA THR A 48 -2.29 -11.77 14.74
C THR A 48 -1.33 -10.70 15.26
N SER A 49 -0.72 -9.95 14.33
CA SER A 49 0.23 -8.89 14.66
C SER A 49 -0.44 -7.75 15.43
N ASP A 50 0.32 -7.05 16.29
CA ASP A 50 -0.18 -5.87 17.01
C ASP A 50 -0.64 -4.78 16.03
N PHE A 51 0.02 -4.65 14.88
CA PHE A 51 -0.38 -3.71 13.83
C PHE A 51 -1.80 -4.00 13.35
N THR A 52 -2.07 -5.24 12.94
CA THR A 52 -3.38 -5.70 12.48
C THR A 52 -4.44 -5.52 13.56
N ARG A 53 -4.11 -5.82 14.83
CA ARG A 53 -5.04 -5.62 15.96
C ARG A 53 -5.41 -4.15 16.13
N VAL A 54 -4.44 -3.23 16.13
CA VAL A 54 -4.72 -1.80 16.31
C VAL A 54 -5.52 -1.23 15.13
N VAL A 55 -5.21 -1.62 13.89
CA VAL A 55 -6.03 -1.23 12.73
C VAL A 55 -7.44 -1.82 12.83
N GLY A 56 -7.54 -3.08 13.26
CA GLY A 56 -8.81 -3.75 13.45
C GLY A 56 -9.67 -3.10 14.52
N ASP A 57 -9.13 -2.78 15.68
CA ASP A 57 -9.83 -2.08 16.76
C ASP A 57 -10.28 -0.68 16.30
N PHE A 58 -9.40 0.06 15.61
CA PHE A 58 -9.74 1.36 15.02
C PHE A 58 -10.93 1.25 14.06
N LEU A 59 -10.94 0.29 13.14
CA LEU A 59 -12.08 0.09 12.24
C LEU A 59 -13.31 -0.38 13.01
N PHE A 60 -13.13 -1.28 13.97
CA PHE A 60 -14.21 -1.85 14.78
C PHE A 60 -14.97 -0.76 15.53
N GLU A 61 -14.31 0.30 15.96
CA GLU A 61 -14.94 1.43 16.66
C GLU A 61 -15.63 2.43 15.73
N ASN A 62 -15.24 2.52 14.46
CA ASN A 62 -15.57 3.67 13.61
C ASN A 62 -16.47 3.37 12.38
N ILE A 63 -16.79 2.11 12.10
CA ILE A 63 -17.50 1.70 10.86
C ILE A 63 -19.02 1.50 11.00
N ASP A 64 -19.66 1.98 12.08
CA ASP A 64 -21.09 1.72 12.32
C ASP A 64 -22.06 2.59 11.47
N ASP A 65 -21.55 3.53 10.65
CA ASP A 65 -22.39 4.35 9.76
C ASP A 65 -22.83 3.57 8.51
N GLU A 66 -24.11 3.70 8.13
CA GLU A 66 -24.69 2.99 6.97
C GLU A 66 -23.99 3.36 5.65
N TYR A 67 -23.56 4.60 5.53
CA TYR A 67 -22.89 5.14 4.34
C TYR A 67 -21.38 5.23 4.54
N VAL A 68 -20.81 4.33 5.34
CA VAL A 68 -19.38 4.33 5.61
C VAL A 68 -18.59 4.07 4.34
N GLU A 69 -17.49 4.79 4.19
CA GLU A 69 -16.43 4.57 3.23
C GLU A 69 -15.12 4.39 4.01
N ILE A 70 -14.38 3.33 3.67
CA ILE A 70 -13.09 3.00 4.28
C ILE A 70 -12.04 3.03 3.18
N GLU A 71 -11.08 3.93 3.30
CA GLU A 71 -10.03 4.15 2.31
C GLU A 71 -8.66 4.32 2.98
N ALA A 72 -7.60 3.83 2.35
CA ALA A 72 -6.21 4.07 2.71
C ALA A 72 -5.53 4.86 1.59
N LYS A 73 -4.93 6.01 1.92
CA LYS A 73 -4.27 6.87 0.93
C LYS A 73 -2.78 6.89 1.14
N LEU A 74 -2.01 6.81 0.06
CA LEU A 74 -0.57 7.06 0.10
C LEU A 74 -0.28 8.57 0.13
N GLY A 75 0.75 8.95 0.86
CA GLY A 75 1.15 10.35 1.00
C GLY A 75 2.40 10.52 1.85
N ILE A 76 2.51 11.69 2.47
CA ILE A 76 3.65 12.04 3.33
C ILE A 76 3.13 12.61 4.64
N LEU A 77 3.58 12.04 5.76
CA LEU A 77 3.38 12.63 7.09
C LEU A 77 4.42 13.71 7.31
N LYS A 78 3.98 14.96 7.43
CA LYS A 78 4.83 16.12 7.66
C LYS A 78 4.66 16.69 9.05
N ASP A 79 5.75 17.15 9.63
CA ASP A 79 5.72 17.95 10.85
C ASP A 79 5.29 19.39 10.49
N ASN A 80 4.34 19.94 11.25
CA ASN A 80 3.75 21.26 10.99
C ASN A 80 4.73 22.42 11.19
N HIS A 81 5.78 22.24 11.98
CA HIS A 81 6.80 23.27 12.22
C HIS A 81 7.86 23.24 11.13
N THR A 82 8.43 22.07 10.83
CA THR A 82 9.53 21.93 9.87
C THR A 82 9.04 21.86 8.41
N LYS A 83 7.77 21.52 8.19
CA LYS A 83 7.18 21.23 6.87
C LYS A 83 7.89 20.09 6.10
N GLN A 84 8.71 19.31 6.79
CA GLN A 84 9.42 18.15 6.24
C GLN A 84 8.71 16.86 6.62
N ARG A 85 8.96 15.78 5.86
CA ARG A 85 8.53 14.43 6.25
C ARG A 85 9.10 14.12 7.62
N ILE A 86 8.27 13.55 8.50
CA ILE A 86 8.69 13.16 9.84
C ILE A 86 9.82 12.13 9.79
N LYS A 87 10.68 12.17 10.80
CA LYS A 87 11.71 11.15 11.04
C LYS A 87 11.58 10.70 12.48
N MET A 88 11.12 9.47 12.66
CA MET A 88 10.96 8.86 13.97
C MET A 88 12.05 7.82 14.18
N ASN A 89 12.45 7.61 15.44
CA ASN A 89 13.44 6.60 15.82
C ASN A 89 12.80 5.20 15.88
N VAL A 90 12.23 4.76 14.76
CA VAL A 90 11.61 3.44 14.56
C VAL A 90 12.15 2.82 13.28
N LEU A 91 12.24 1.49 13.24
CA LEU A 91 12.86 0.76 12.13
C LEU A 91 11.85 0.10 11.20
N CYS A 92 10.57 0.10 11.56
CA CYS A 92 9.50 -0.52 10.79
C CYS A 92 8.28 0.39 10.73
N GLU A 93 7.34 -0.02 9.89
CA GLU A 93 6.02 0.57 9.83
C GLU A 93 5.41 0.69 11.23
N THR A 94 4.90 1.88 11.55
CA THR A 94 4.44 2.23 12.89
C THR A 94 3.18 3.08 12.81
N ILE A 95 2.15 2.67 13.54
CA ILE A 95 0.91 3.44 13.71
C ILE A 95 1.21 4.64 14.62
N ILE A 96 0.83 5.82 14.18
CA ILE A 96 1.03 7.06 14.91
C ILE A 96 -0.16 7.32 15.83
N SER A 97 0.14 7.60 17.11
CA SER A 97 -0.89 7.99 18.06
C SER A 97 -1.62 9.26 17.59
N PRO A 98 -2.97 9.28 17.62
CA PRO A 98 -3.77 10.47 17.32
C PRO A 98 -3.46 11.67 18.22
N ASP A 99 -2.83 11.47 19.39
CA ASP A 99 -2.41 12.54 20.29
C ASP A 99 -1.31 13.43 19.69
N LEU A 100 -0.62 12.97 18.64
CA LEU A 100 0.45 13.70 17.97
C LEU A 100 -0.10 14.76 16.99
N LYS A 101 -0.67 15.83 17.52
CA LYS A 101 -1.42 16.85 16.76
C LYS A 101 -0.59 17.77 15.85
N HIS A 102 0.74 17.76 15.97
CA HIS A 102 1.60 18.61 15.15
C HIS A 102 1.92 18.00 13.78
N LEU A 103 1.26 16.90 13.40
CA LEU A 103 1.44 16.28 12.09
C LEU A 103 0.36 16.70 11.10
N LYS A 104 0.74 16.75 9.83
CA LYS A 104 -0.15 16.94 8.70
C LYS A 104 0.16 15.88 7.66
N PHE A 105 -0.86 15.12 7.28
CA PHE A 105 -0.78 14.22 6.14
C PHE A 105 -1.06 14.98 4.85
N GLU A 106 -0.18 14.81 3.86
CA GLU A 106 -0.37 15.35 2.51
C GLU A 106 -0.55 14.20 1.52
N THR A 107 -1.76 14.09 0.98
CA THR A 107 -2.10 13.15 -0.10
C THR A 107 -1.51 13.65 -1.40
N ASN A 108 -0.28 13.25 -1.71
CA ASN A 108 0.35 13.49 -2.99
C ASN A 108 1.55 12.57 -3.16
N MET A 109 1.92 12.29 -4.41
CA MET A 109 3.18 11.66 -4.76
C MET A 109 3.81 12.33 -5.99
N SER A 110 5.07 12.03 -6.27
CA SER A 110 5.70 12.50 -7.50
C SER A 110 5.07 11.85 -8.73
N ALA A 111 5.12 12.54 -9.87
CA ALA A 111 4.70 11.96 -11.16
C ALA A 111 5.47 10.68 -11.52
N ALA A 112 6.73 10.56 -11.09
CA ALA A 112 7.53 9.36 -11.28
C ALA A 112 6.99 8.17 -10.45
N GLN A 113 6.63 8.39 -9.19
CA GLN A 113 5.98 7.38 -8.34
C GLN A 113 4.61 6.98 -8.92
N HIS A 114 3.80 7.95 -9.34
CA HIS A 114 2.51 7.68 -9.98
C HIS A 114 2.67 6.84 -11.25
N LYS A 115 3.64 7.18 -12.12
CA LYS A 115 3.96 6.37 -13.31
C LYS A 115 4.41 4.96 -12.93
N HIS A 116 5.23 4.82 -11.89
CA HIS A 116 5.68 3.52 -11.40
C HIS A 116 4.50 2.64 -10.95
N PHE A 117 3.58 3.17 -10.13
CA PHE A 117 2.36 2.46 -9.71
C PHE A 117 1.48 2.08 -10.91
N ASN A 118 1.30 2.99 -11.87
CA ASN A 118 0.55 2.69 -13.09
C ASN A 118 1.15 1.50 -13.86
N CYS A 119 2.48 1.47 -14.00
CA CYS A 119 3.17 0.37 -14.68
C CYS A 119 2.93 -0.98 -14.00
N ILE A 120 3.14 -1.06 -12.68
CA ILE A 120 3.01 -2.33 -11.95
C ILE A 120 1.55 -2.83 -11.90
N LEU A 121 0.58 -1.92 -11.77
CA LEU A 121 -0.85 -2.27 -11.73
C LEU A 121 -1.33 -2.76 -13.11
N ASN A 122 -0.96 -2.09 -14.20
CA ASN A 122 -1.27 -2.55 -15.55
C ASN A 122 -0.61 -3.88 -15.88
N GLU A 123 0.65 -4.08 -15.47
CA GLU A 123 1.32 -5.37 -15.63
C GLU A 123 0.56 -6.49 -14.88
N ARG A 124 0.06 -6.20 -13.68
CA ARG A 124 -0.74 -7.15 -12.90
C ARG A 124 -2.07 -7.50 -13.58
N VAL A 125 -2.76 -6.52 -14.17
CA VAL A 125 -3.96 -6.76 -14.99
C VAL A 125 -3.66 -7.75 -16.12
N VAL A 126 -2.55 -7.56 -16.84
CA VAL A 126 -2.16 -8.47 -17.93
C VAL A 126 -1.86 -9.88 -17.40
N LYS A 127 -1.11 -10.01 -16.30
CA LYS A 127 -0.72 -11.30 -15.70
C LYS A 127 -1.88 -12.09 -15.11
N THR A 128 -3.00 -11.44 -14.81
CA THR A 128 -4.18 -12.08 -14.21
C THR A 128 -5.28 -12.40 -15.21
N LYS A 129 -5.02 -12.19 -16.51
CA LYS A 129 -5.90 -12.70 -17.58
C LYS A 129 -5.85 -14.24 -17.66
N PRO A 130 -6.90 -14.89 -18.18
CA PRO A 130 -6.90 -16.33 -18.43
C PRO A 130 -5.63 -16.77 -19.18
N PRO A 131 -5.00 -17.90 -18.83
CA PRO A 131 -5.48 -18.97 -17.93
C PRO A 131 -5.06 -18.80 -16.45
N TYR A 132 -4.96 -17.57 -15.92
CA TYR A 132 -4.65 -17.35 -14.51
C TYR A 132 -5.66 -18.08 -13.57
N PRO A 133 -5.18 -18.89 -12.61
CA PRO A 133 -6.06 -19.69 -11.75
C PRO A 133 -6.75 -18.89 -10.63
N GLY A 134 -6.31 -17.66 -10.34
CA GLY A 134 -6.88 -16.81 -9.30
C GLY A 134 -7.90 -15.80 -9.83
N ALA A 135 -8.36 -14.91 -8.94
CA ALA A 135 -9.25 -13.81 -9.32
C ALA A 135 -8.52 -12.82 -10.27
N PRO A 136 -9.12 -12.47 -11.43
CA PRO A 136 -8.56 -11.48 -12.32
C PRO A 136 -8.59 -10.08 -11.68
N VAL A 137 -7.63 -9.23 -12.03
CA VAL A 137 -7.70 -7.80 -11.72
C VAL A 137 -8.45 -7.10 -12.83
N GLU A 138 -9.55 -6.43 -12.49
CA GLU A 138 -10.32 -5.61 -13.43
C GLU A 138 -9.73 -4.20 -13.53
N TYR A 139 -9.95 -3.55 -14.67
CA TYR A 139 -9.43 -2.22 -14.95
C TYR A 139 -10.49 -1.34 -15.62
N LYS A 140 -10.60 -0.09 -15.16
CA LYS A 140 -11.43 0.96 -15.76
C LYS A 140 -10.69 2.30 -15.76
N HIS A 141 -10.88 3.08 -16.81
CA HIS A 141 -10.37 4.44 -16.92
C HIS A 141 -11.53 5.43 -16.90
N LEU A 142 -11.58 6.24 -15.86
CA LEU A 142 -12.66 7.18 -15.57
C LEU A 142 -12.16 8.61 -15.69
N TYR A 143 -13.01 9.47 -16.26
CA TYR A 143 -12.80 10.91 -16.32
C TYR A 143 -13.97 11.56 -15.59
N GLU A 144 -13.71 12.12 -14.43
CA GLU A 144 -14.74 12.62 -13.52
C GLU A 144 -14.46 14.06 -13.15
N THR A 145 -15.50 14.87 -13.02
CA THR A 145 -15.41 16.24 -12.51
C THR A 145 -16.18 16.32 -11.19
N ASP A 146 -15.46 16.63 -10.12
CA ASP A 146 -16.04 16.89 -8.80
C ASP A 146 -16.34 18.39 -8.66
N ARG A 147 -17.59 18.74 -8.36
CA ARG A 147 -18.02 20.09 -8.01
C ARG A 147 -18.47 20.12 -6.56
N ILE A 148 -17.87 21.00 -5.77
CA ILE A 148 -18.16 21.17 -4.35
C ILE A 148 -18.94 22.48 -4.17
N TYR A 149 -20.12 22.37 -3.56
CA TYR A 149 -21.03 23.49 -3.30
C TYR A 149 -20.76 24.13 -1.94
N GLU A 150 -21.31 25.32 -1.70
CA GLU A 150 -21.13 26.08 -0.45
C GLU A 150 -21.56 25.32 0.80
N ASN A 151 -22.57 24.46 0.68
CA ASN A 151 -23.03 23.56 1.73
C ASN A 151 -22.19 22.28 1.87
N LYS A 152 -21.00 22.23 1.25
CA LYS A 152 -20.06 21.09 1.27
C LYS A 152 -20.57 19.81 0.60
N ILE A 153 -21.66 19.87 -0.14
CA ILE A 153 -22.13 18.77 -0.99
C ILE A 153 -21.21 18.64 -2.20
N ARG A 154 -20.77 17.42 -2.50
CA ARG A 154 -20.00 17.07 -3.68
C ARG A 154 -20.93 16.46 -4.73
N VAL A 155 -20.84 16.97 -5.96
CA VAL A 155 -21.47 16.39 -7.15
C VAL A 155 -20.38 15.93 -8.11
N THR A 156 -20.37 14.64 -8.43
CA THR A 156 -19.45 14.02 -9.39
C THR A 156 -20.17 13.74 -10.71
N THR A 157 -19.64 14.30 -11.80
CA THR A 157 -20.16 14.08 -13.16
C THR A 157 -19.11 13.40 -14.04
N ASP A 158 -19.53 12.54 -14.96
CA ASP A 158 -18.63 12.02 -16.00
C ASP A 158 -18.25 13.18 -16.94
N SER A 159 -16.94 13.37 -17.15
CA SER A 159 -16.43 14.53 -17.89
C SER A 159 -16.72 14.47 -19.39
N LYS A 160 -17.08 13.31 -19.95
CA LYS A 160 -17.36 13.15 -21.39
C LYS A 160 -18.83 13.39 -21.70
N THR A 161 -19.72 12.86 -20.85
CA THR A 161 -21.17 12.91 -21.04
C THR A 161 -21.81 14.08 -20.32
N GLY A 162 -21.18 14.58 -19.25
CA GLY A 162 -21.76 15.57 -18.34
C GLY A 162 -22.82 15.01 -17.40
N GLU A 163 -23.11 13.70 -17.47
CA GLU A 163 -24.10 13.05 -16.63
C GLU A 163 -23.58 12.89 -15.19
N VAL A 164 -24.48 12.97 -14.22
CA VAL A 164 -24.16 12.72 -12.82
C VAL A 164 -23.89 11.23 -12.63
N VAL A 165 -22.74 10.89 -12.06
CA VAL A 165 -22.38 9.50 -11.76
C VAL A 165 -23.38 8.95 -10.73
N LYS A 166 -23.79 7.68 -10.87
CA LYS A 166 -24.72 7.05 -9.93
C LYS A 166 -24.15 7.10 -8.51
N GLY A 167 -24.90 7.69 -7.58
CA GLY A 167 -24.44 7.92 -6.20
C GLY A 167 -23.40 9.04 -6.07
N GLY A 168 -23.17 9.83 -7.11
CA GLY A 168 -22.18 10.90 -7.15
C GLY A 168 -22.59 12.21 -6.48
N VAL A 169 -23.77 12.27 -5.84
CA VAL A 169 -24.24 13.43 -5.07
C VAL A 169 -24.21 13.08 -3.59
N VAL A 170 -23.17 13.54 -2.89
CA VAL A 170 -22.91 13.11 -1.51
C VAL A 170 -22.49 14.26 -0.60
N GLU A 171 -22.87 14.16 0.67
CA GLU A 171 -22.25 14.89 1.77
C GLU A 171 -21.18 13.98 2.40
N LYS A 172 -19.90 14.34 2.23
CA LYS A 172 -18.78 13.59 2.80
C LYS A 172 -18.37 14.18 4.14
N VAL A 173 -18.48 13.39 5.21
CA VAL A 173 -18.05 13.76 6.56
C VAL A 173 -16.99 12.78 7.05
N ARG A 174 -15.84 13.29 7.50
CA ARG A 174 -14.80 12.44 8.10
C ARG A 174 -15.25 11.99 9.48
N ILE A 175 -15.23 10.68 9.72
CA ILE A 175 -15.50 10.07 11.03
C ILE A 175 -14.19 9.99 11.80
N ALA A 176 -13.19 9.32 11.24
CA ALA A 176 -11.90 9.10 11.90
C ALA A 176 -10.76 8.90 10.89
N ASN A 177 -9.53 8.99 11.37
CA ASN A 177 -8.35 8.61 10.61
C ASN A 177 -7.28 8.00 11.51
N LEU A 178 -6.45 7.15 10.91
CA LEU A 178 -5.28 6.54 11.52
C LEU A 178 -4.08 6.78 10.61
N ASP A 179 -3.02 7.36 11.18
CA ASP A 179 -1.79 7.70 10.46
C ASP A 179 -0.75 6.61 10.64
N ILE A 180 -0.08 6.21 9.56
CA ILE A 180 0.94 5.17 9.58
C ILE A 180 2.23 5.72 8.95
N TYR A 181 3.31 5.69 9.73
CA TYR A 181 4.64 6.07 9.29
C TYR A 181 5.41 4.84 8.79
N SER A 182 6.00 4.96 7.61
CA SER A 182 6.71 3.86 6.95
C SER A 182 8.18 4.25 6.65
N PRO A 183 9.13 4.01 7.58
CA PRO A 183 10.51 4.49 7.46
C PRO A 183 11.29 3.85 6.29
N ASN A 184 10.89 2.66 5.86
CA ASN A 184 11.57 1.88 4.82
C ASN A 184 11.02 2.12 3.40
N THR A 185 10.06 3.04 3.26
CA THR A 185 9.44 3.42 1.99
C THR A 185 9.53 4.94 1.80
N GLN A 186 9.26 5.40 0.58
CA GLN A 186 9.26 6.84 0.27
C GLN A 186 7.95 7.54 0.66
N LEU A 187 6.89 6.78 0.93
CA LEU A 187 5.54 7.25 1.20
C LEU A 187 5.04 6.63 2.51
N ASP A 188 4.35 7.45 3.28
CA ASP A 188 3.52 7.06 4.42
C ASP A 188 2.10 6.81 3.92
N TYR A 189 1.20 6.40 4.81
CA TYR A 189 -0.21 6.31 4.45
C TYR A 189 -1.14 6.61 5.62
N ARG A 190 -2.38 6.91 5.26
CA ARG A 190 -3.45 7.22 6.20
C ARG A 190 -4.66 6.37 5.87
N ILE A 191 -5.16 5.63 6.85
CA ILE A 191 -6.47 4.99 6.78
C ILE A 191 -7.50 6.04 7.24
N THR A 192 -8.55 6.25 6.47
CA THR A 192 -9.66 7.13 6.82
C THR A 192 -10.97 6.41 6.75
N VAL A 193 -11.84 6.74 7.69
CA VAL A 193 -13.24 6.32 7.71
C VAL A 193 -14.08 7.57 7.55
N ASN A 194 -14.91 7.60 6.51
CA ASN A 194 -15.81 8.71 6.21
C ASN A 194 -17.26 8.19 6.13
N SER A 195 -18.24 9.08 6.30
CA SER A 195 -19.63 8.85 5.90
C SER A 195 -19.86 9.60 4.59
N GLU A 196 -20.27 8.91 3.53
CA GLU A 196 -20.64 9.48 2.22
C GLU A 196 -22.14 9.40 2.00
N ARG A 197 -22.89 10.28 2.69
CA ARG A 197 -24.36 10.22 2.68
C ARG A 197 -24.90 10.69 1.33
N PRO A 198 -25.72 9.88 0.63
CA PRO A 198 -26.44 10.34 -0.55
C PRO A 198 -27.38 11.48 -0.18
N VAL A 199 -27.33 12.56 -0.94
CA VAL A 199 -28.17 13.74 -0.73
C VAL A 199 -28.81 14.18 -2.04
N GLU A 200 -29.84 15.01 -1.95
CA GLU A 200 -30.46 15.59 -3.13
C GLU A 200 -29.51 16.57 -3.83
N MET A 201 -29.76 16.80 -5.13
CA MET A 201 -28.99 17.74 -5.93
C MET A 201 -28.98 19.12 -5.25
N PRO A 202 -27.80 19.69 -4.92
CA PRO A 202 -27.74 20.95 -4.22
C PRO A 202 -28.21 22.10 -5.11
N THR A 203 -28.83 23.10 -4.47
CA THR A 203 -28.99 24.42 -5.05
C THR A 203 -27.89 25.33 -4.50
N GLY A 204 -27.37 26.24 -5.32
CA GLY A 204 -26.37 27.21 -4.88
C GLY A 204 -25.11 27.24 -5.76
N ARG A 205 -24.10 27.96 -5.27
CA ARG A 205 -22.87 28.23 -6.01
C ARG A 205 -21.85 27.11 -5.81
N ILE A 206 -21.14 26.78 -6.90
CA ILE A 206 -19.96 25.93 -6.88
C ILE A 206 -18.78 26.75 -6.32
N VAL A 207 -18.16 26.25 -5.26
CA VAL A 207 -17.01 26.87 -4.59
C VAL A 207 -15.70 26.31 -5.12
N HIS A 208 -15.69 25.02 -5.46
CA HIS A 208 -14.49 24.34 -5.92
C HIS A 208 -14.83 23.32 -7.00
N GLU A 209 -13.96 23.21 -8.00
CA GLU A 209 -14.04 22.22 -9.06
C GLU A 209 -12.70 21.50 -9.19
N ARG A 210 -12.75 20.18 -9.36
CA ARG A 210 -11.58 19.32 -9.56
C ARG A 210 -11.84 18.38 -10.71
N ASN A 211 -10.90 18.31 -11.65
CA ASN A 211 -10.96 17.40 -12.76
C ASN A 211 -10.06 16.19 -12.47
N LYS A 212 -10.63 15.00 -12.53
CA LYS A 212 -10.00 13.75 -12.10
C LYS A 212 -9.83 12.82 -13.29
N ASP A 213 -8.59 12.42 -13.52
CA ASP A 213 -8.22 11.37 -14.45
C ASP A 213 -7.83 10.15 -13.62
N ARG A 214 -8.68 9.12 -13.62
CA ARG A 214 -8.64 8.02 -12.64
C ARG A 214 -8.50 6.67 -13.33
N LEU A 215 -7.44 5.96 -12.95
CA LEU A 215 -7.21 4.56 -13.30
C LEU A 215 -7.64 3.69 -12.12
N SER A 216 -8.78 3.03 -12.26
CA SER A 216 -9.38 2.19 -11.21
C SER A 216 -9.11 0.72 -11.48
N TYR A 217 -8.55 0.04 -10.49
CA TYR A 217 -8.29 -1.39 -10.51
C TYR A 217 -9.12 -2.06 -9.43
N THR A 218 -9.72 -3.21 -9.74
CA THR A 218 -10.59 -3.92 -8.79
C THR A 218 -10.14 -5.36 -8.63
N HIS A 219 -10.01 -5.81 -7.38
CA HIS A 219 -9.61 -7.17 -7.06
C HIS A 219 -10.21 -7.61 -5.72
N GLN A 220 -11.06 -8.64 -5.77
CA GLN A 220 -11.78 -9.18 -4.62
C GLN A 220 -12.58 -8.10 -3.87
N LEU A 221 -12.23 -7.77 -2.63
CA LEU A 221 -12.94 -6.82 -1.77
C LEU A 221 -12.51 -5.36 -1.97
N PHE A 222 -11.44 -5.14 -2.75
CA PHE A 222 -10.76 -3.86 -2.79
C PHE A 222 -10.75 -3.24 -4.19
N LYS A 223 -10.81 -1.90 -4.20
CA LYS A 223 -10.58 -1.05 -5.35
C LYS A 223 -9.33 -0.20 -5.08
N ILE A 224 -8.50 -0.08 -6.10
CA ILE A 224 -7.27 0.71 -6.07
C ILE A 224 -7.42 1.81 -7.11
N ASP A 225 -7.45 3.06 -6.67
CA ASP A 225 -7.61 4.21 -7.52
C ASP A 225 -6.31 4.98 -7.64
N LEU A 226 -5.75 5.04 -8.84
CA LEU A 226 -4.63 5.89 -9.17
C LEU A 226 -5.16 7.12 -9.91
N THR A 227 -5.15 8.26 -9.23
CA THR A 227 -5.85 9.47 -9.68
C THR A 227 -4.89 10.62 -9.89
N GLN A 228 -4.96 11.28 -11.05
CA GLN A 228 -4.42 12.61 -11.26
C GLN A 228 -5.55 13.64 -11.08
N VAL A 229 -5.39 14.54 -10.11
CA VAL A 229 -6.36 15.61 -9.86
C VAL A 229 -5.80 16.92 -10.39
N LYS A 230 -6.57 17.60 -11.22
CA LYS A 230 -6.25 18.91 -11.80
C LYS A 230 -7.18 19.95 -11.20
N GLY A 231 -6.59 21.00 -10.64
CA GLY A 231 -7.32 22.19 -10.20
C GLY A 231 -7.94 22.95 -11.37
N PRO A 232 -8.73 24.00 -11.08
CA PRO A 232 -9.36 24.81 -12.11
C PRO A 232 -8.30 25.47 -13.01
N GLU A 233 -8.66 25.70 -14.27
CA GLU A 233 -7.79 26.47 -15.17
C GLU A 233 -7.55 27.86 -14.60
N LYS A 234 -6.27 28.22 -14.48
CA LYS A 234 -5.85 29.53 -13.99
C LYS A 234 -5.74 30.50 -15.17
N ALA A 235 -6.22 31.72 -14.98
CA ALA A 235 -6.04 32.79 -15.96
C ALA A 235 -4.56 33.08 -16.19
N ARG A 236 -4.22 33.59 -17.39
CA ARG A 236 -2.86 34.05 -17.67
C ARG A 236 -2.47 35.16 -16.70
N ASN A 237 -1.21 35.14 -16.30
CA ASN A 237 -0.62 36.24 -15.54
C ASN A 237 -0.61 37.52 -16.39
N PHE A 238 -0.48 38.67 -15.74
CA PHE A 238 -0.40 39.97 -16.41
C PHE A 238 0.76 40.07 -17.43
N ASP A 239 1.82 39.27 -17.24
CA ASP A 239 2.98 39.17 -18.15
C ASP A 239 2.76 38.23 -19.35
N GLY A 240 1.55 37.65 -19.49
CA GLY A 240 1.19 36.71 -20.55
C GLY A 240 1.62 35.26 -20.29
N THR A 241 2.33 34.98 -19.20
CA THR A 241 2.72 33.61 -18.82
C THR A 241 1.56 32.84 -18.21
N MET A 242 1.60 31.51 -18.32
CA MET A 242 0.64 30.62 -17.67
C MET A 242 1.17 30.25 -16.28
N PRO A 243 0.41 30.50 -15.21
CA PRO A 243 0.79 29.99 -13.89
C PRO A 243 0.78 28.45 -13.90
N PRO A 244 1.61 27.80 -13.07
CA PRO A 244 1.59 26.34 -12.95
C PRO A 244 0.21 25.82 -12.58
N GLN A 245 -0.24 24.79 -13.30
CA GLN A 245 -1.47 24.09 -12.98
C GLN A 245 -1.28 23.36 -11.65
N ASP A 246 -2.29 23.43 -10.78
CA ASP A 246 -2.30 22.64 -9.55
C ASP A 246 -2.63 21.20 -9.93
N VAL A 247 -1.64 20.32 -9.83
CA VAL A 247 -1.78 18.89 -10.13
C VAL A 247 -1.31 18.08 -8.93
N SER A 248 -2.17 17.20 -8.44
CA SER A 248 -1.80 16.16 -7.47
C SER A 248 -1.90 14.78 -8.11
N HIS A 249 -1.09 13.87 -7.59
CA HIS A 249 -1.06 12.46 -7.93
C HIS A 249 -1.37 11.67 -6.66
N GLU A 250 -2.45 10.90 -6.69
CA GLU A 250 -3.02 10.26 -5.51
C GLU A 250 -3.18 8.75 -5.79
N LEU A 251 -2.92 7.93 -4.78
CA LEU A 251 -3.22 6.49 -4.81
C LEU A 251 -4.02 6.16 -3.57
N GLU A 252 -5.18 5.56 -3.79
CA GLU A 252 -6.16 5.20 -2.77
C GLU A 252 -6.44 3.70 -2.88
N VAL A 253 -6.58 3.02 -1.75
CA VAL A 253 -7.08 1.64 -1.66
C VAL A 253 -8.33 1.69 -0.82
N GLU A 254 -9.46 1.24 -1.34
CA GLU A 254 -10.76 1.33 -0.69
C GLU A 254 -11.50 0.00 -0.72
N PHE A 255 -12.38 -0.19 0.25
CA PHE A 255 -13.35 -1.28 0.20
C PHE A 255 -14.38 -0.99 -0.90
N ILE A 256 -14.65 -1.99 -1.76
CA ILE A 256 -15.73 -1.90 -2.75
C ILE A 256 -17.08 -1.84 -2.05
N ASP A 257 -17.25 -2.70 -1.05
CA ASP A 257 -18.42 -2.77 -0.20
C ASP A 257 -18.00 -2.88 1.27
N PRO A 258 -17.97 -1.74 2.00
CA PRO A 258 -17.65 -1.73 3.43
C PRO A 258 -18.62 -2.56 4.29
N GLN A 259 -19.82 -2.87 3.81
CA GLN A 259 -20.80 -3.67 4.56
C GLN A 259 -20.28 -5.06 4.88
N VAL A 260 -19.44 -5.64 4.02
CA VAL A 260 -18.81 -6.94 4.27
C VAL A 260 -18.04 -6.92 5.60
N LEU A 261 -17.31 -5.84 5.88
CA LEU A 261 -16.55 -5.72 7.13
C LEU A 261 -17.48 -5.51 8.35
N ILE A 262 -18.59 -4.79 8.18
CA ILE A 262 -19.60 -4.59 9.22
C ILE A 262 -20.27 -5.93 9.58
N GLU A 263 -20.62 -6.75 8.60
CA GLU A 263 -21.17 -8.09 8.81
C GLU A 263 -20.21 -8.98 9.61
N GLU A 264 -18.92 -8.98 9.25
CA GLU A 264 -17.91 -9.71 10.01
C GLU A 264 -17.74 -9.18 11.43
N LYS A 265 -17.80 -7.86 11.63
CA LYS A 265 -17.83 -7.23 12.97
C LYS A 265 -19.04 -7.69 13.78
N ILE A 266 -20.23 -7.82 13.19
CA ILE A 266 -21.43 -8.33 13.87
C ILE A 266 -21.23 -9.80 14.29
N LYS A 267 -20.60 -10.62 13.45
CA LYS A 267 -20.26 -12.02 13.79
C LYS A 267 -19.29 -12.08 14.98
N VAL A 268 -18.27 -11.21 15.00
CA VAL A 268 -17.36 -11.06 16.16
C VAL A 268 -18.15 -10.75 17.44
N LYS A 269 -19.03 -9.73 17.42
CA LYS A 269 -19.86 -9.36 18.59
C LYS A 269 -20.77 -10.50 19.08
N ARG A 270 -21.15 -11.41 18.19
CA ARG A 270 -22.01 -12.56 18.47
C ARG A 270 -21.23 -13.84 18.81
N ASN A 271 -19.90 -13.77 18.93
CA ASN A 271 -19.03 -14.94 19.11
C ASN A 271 -19.25 -16.02 18.02
N GLN A 272 -19.48 -15.59 16.78
CA GLN A 272 -19.64 -16.48 15.63
C GLN A 272 -18.33 -16.59 14.84
N PRO A 273 -18.14 -17.69 14.08
CA PRO A 273 -17.07 -17.78 13.09
C PRO A 273 -17.13 -16.57 12.14
N ASN A 274 -15.99 -15.92 11.97
CA ASN A 274 -15.85 -14.68 11.21
C ASN A 274 -14.49 -14.62 10.52
N ARG A 275 -14.34 -13.70 9.58
CA ARG A 275 -13.13 -13.40 8.81
C ARG A 275 -12.67 -11.96 9.02
N TYR A 276 -13.08 -11.31 10.12
CA TYR A 276 -12.84 -9.88 10.35
C TYR A 276 -11.34 -9.54 10.28
N VAL A 277 -10.52 -10.28 11.03
CA VAL A 277 -9.06 -10.10 11.06
C VAL A 277 -8.43 -10.42 9.70
N GLU A 278 -8.89 -11.48 9.03
CA GLU A 278 -8.37 -11.89 7.72
C GLU A 278 -8.64 -10.85 6.62
N ILE A 279 -9.73 -10.09 6.72
CA ILE A 279 -10.03 -9.00 5.79
C ILE A 279 -9.15 -7.76 6.06
N ILE A 280 -8.68 -7.59 7.30
CA ILE A 280 -7.81 -6.47 7.68
C ILE A 280 -6.35 -6.75 7.33
N GLU A 281 -5.90 -8.01 7.41
CA GLU A 281 -4.55 -8.45 6.99
C GLU A 281 -4.33 -8.34 5.47
#